data_AF-A0A093X9Q3-F1
#
_entry.id   AF-A0A093X9Q3-F1
#
_cell.length_a   1.000
_cell.length_b   1.000
_cell.length_c   1.000
_cell.angle_alpha   90.00
_cell.angle_beta   90.00
_cell.angle_gamma   90.00
#
_symmetry.space_group_name_H-M   'P 1'
#
loop_
_entity.id
_entity.type
_entity.pdbx_description
1 polymer ?
#
loop_
_entity_poly.entity_id
_entity_poly.type
_entity_poly.pdbx_seq_one_letter_code
_entity_poly.pdbx_strand_id
1 'polypeptide(L)'
;MSLDSQNPFNPSDPHARFVSTSCLDLLLIEIVPMAERITQDLLVNSTTTDGTNNAVAKIEDEELQEATFYRLEMLGYRVGQGLAERKQVDNLKTNHRGVYVLSDNAFRPLTRMSMAVRSEAVARAEAFLWFPCGLIRGCLASLGIDATVQAETSELPGATFQIKSNQAKT
;
A
#
# COMPACT_ATOMS: atom_id res chain seq x y z
N MET A 1 -10.14 -23.98 29.35
CA MET A 1 -8.67 -23.94 29.35
C MET A 1 -8.27 -22.82 28.41
N SER A 2 -7.64 -21.77 28.94
CA SER A 2 -7.16 -20.62 28.16
C SER A 2 -6.05 -21.12 27.24
N LEU A 3 -6.29 -21.08 25.94
CA LEU A 3 -5.21 -21.19 24.96
C LEU A 3 -4.50 -19.85 24.99
N ASP A 4 -3.52 -19.71 25.89
CA ASP A 4 -2.59 -18.60 25.84
C ASP A 4 -2.00 -18.56 24.44
N SER A 5 -2.22 -17.45 23.76
CA SER A 5 -1.64 -17.13 22.47
C SER A 5 -0.11 -17.16 22.62
N GLN A 6 0.50 -18.31 22.36
CA GLN A 6 1.94 -18.37 22.17
C GLN A 6 2.27 -17.43 21.03
N ASN A 7 2.87 -16.29 21.36
CA ASN A 7 3.42 -15.36 20.39
C ASN A 7 4.37 -16.17 19.48
N PRO A 8 4.08 -16.31 18.17
CA PRO A 8 4.80 -17.25 17.31
C PRO A 8 6.25 -16.83 17.03
N PHE A 9 6.69 -15.69 17.57
CA PHE A 9 7.99 -15.09 17.31
C PHE A 9 8.76 -14.80 18.61
N ASN A 10 9.95 -15.37 18.72
CA ASN A 10 10.87 -15.14 19.83
C ASN A 10 11.67 -13.84 19.57
N PRO A 11 11.50 -12.77 20.37
CA PRO A 11 12.23 -11.50 20.21
C PRO A 11 13.74 -11.63 20.43
N SER A 12 14.20 -12.78 20.93
CA SER A 12 15.60 -13.08 21.21
C SER A 12 16.32 -13.78 20.05
N ASP A 13 15.62 -14.11 18.96
CA ASP A 13 16.22 -14.77 17.80
C ASP A 13 17.11 -13.78 17.01
N PRO A 14 18.45 -13.99 16.94
CA PRO A 14 19.37 -13.12 16.21
C PRO A 14 19.12 -13.06 14.70
N HIS A 15 18.41 -14.05 14.13
CA HIS A 15 18.02 -14.11 12.73
C HIS A 15 16.61 -13.58 12.48
N ALA A 16 15.90 -13.17 13.53
CA ALA A 16 14.60 -12.53 13.39
C ALA A 16 14.78 -11.04 13.12
N ARG A 17 14.54 -10.65 11.86
CA ARG A 17 14.57 -9.25 11.43
C ARG A 17 13.24 -8.58 11.79
N PHE A 18 13.10 -8.19 13.05
CA PHE A 18 11.96 -7.41 13.51
C PHE A 18 12.10 -5.97 13.03
N VAL A 19 11.12 -5.50 12.27
CA VAL A 19 10.96 -4.08 11.96
C VAL A 19 9.80 -3.58 12.79
N SER A 20 10.01 -2.50 13.54
CA SER A 20 8.91 -1.92 14.31
C SER A 20 7.81 -1.47 13.35
N THR A 21 6.54 -1.67 13.72
CA THR A 21 5.42 -1.16 12.92
C THR A 21 5.49 0.36 12.74
N SER A 22 6.10 1.07 13.69
CA SER A 22 6.41 2.50 13.61
C SER A 22 7.43 2.84 12.54
N CYS A 23 8.36 1.95 12.19
CA CYS A 23 9.31 2.19 11.09
C CYS A 23 8.62 2.22 9.73
N LEU A 24 7.59 1.38 9.53
CA LEU A 24 6.78 1.42 8.30
C LEU A 24 5.96 2.72 8.22
N ASP A 25 5.37 3.15 9.33
CA ASP A 25 4.63 4.41 9.45
C ASP A 25 5.52 5.62 9.09
N LEU A 26 6.69 5.73 9.72
CA LEU A 26 7.67 6.79 9.44
C LEU A 26 8.20 6.73 8.00
N LEU A 27 8.40 5.52 7.45
CA LEU A 27 8.80 5.37 6.06
C LEU A 27 7.72 5.88 5.12
N LEU A 28 6.45 5.55 5.36
CA LEU A 28 5.34 5.99 4.50
C LEU A 28 5.16 7.50 4.53
N ILE A 29 5.33 8.12 5.70
CA ILE A 29 5.28 9.59 5.87
C ILE A 29 6.32 10.30 4.99
N GLU A 30 7.49 9.71 4.79
CA GLU A 30 8.56 10.32 3.98
C GLU A 30 8.50 9.89 2.50
N ILE A 31 8.18 8.63 2.23
CA ILE A 31 8.28 8.08 0.88
C ILE A 31 7.12 8.51 -0.02
N VAL A 32 5.94 8.76 0.55
CA VAL A 32 4.77 9.22 -0.22
C VAL A 32 4.99 10.64 -0.75
N PRO A 33 5.30 11.66 0.09
CA PRO A 33 5.60 13.01 -0.41
C PRO A 33 6.86 13.06 -1.30
N MET A 34 7.85 12.19 -1.04
CA MET A 34 9.02 12.07 -1.90
C MET A 34 8.64 11.51 -3.28
N ALA A 35 7.80 10.47 -3.34
CA ALA A 35 7.35 9.89 -4.60
C ALA A 35 6.58 10.91 -5.45
N GLU A 36 5.67 11.67 -4.82
CA GLU A 36 4.94 12.79 -5.43
C GLU A 36 5.89 13.86 -5.97
N ARG A 37 6.92 14.23 -5.21
CA ARG A 37 7.91 15.21 -5.67
C ARG A 37 8.69 14.69 -6.88
N ILE A 38 9.16 13.45 -6.83
CA ILE A 38 9.93 12.86 -7.93
C ILE A 38 9.05 12.69 -9.18
N THR A 39 7.76 12.40 -9.06
CA THR A 39 6.84 12.36 -10.22
C THR A 39 6.62 13.74 -10.79
N GLN A 40 6.40 14.74 -9.95
CA GLN A 40 6.30 16.13 -10.36
C GLN A 40 7.53 16.64 -11.08
N ASP A 41 8.73 16.42 -10.54
CA ASP A 41 9.98 16.84 -11.18
C ASP A 41 10.16 16.20 -12.56
N LEU A 42 9.75 14.94 -12.73
CA LEU A 42 9.88 14.23 -13.99
C LEU A 42 8.84 14.68 -15.02
N LEU A 43 7.63 15.01 -14.60
CA LEU A 43 6.58 15.50 -15.49
C LEU A 43 6.81 16.97 -15.88
N VAL A 44 7.26 17.83 -14.96
CA VAL A 44 7.65 19.22 -15.26
C VAL A 44 8.79 19.28 -16.27
N ASN A 45 9.78 18.38 -16.16
CA ASN A 45 10.85 18.30 -17.16
C ASN A 45 10.35 17.80 -18.53
N SER A 46 9.16 17.19 -18.58
CA SER A 46 8.52 16.68 -19.80
C SER A 46 7.61 17.72 -20.47
N THR A 47 6.99 18.64 -19.70
CA THR A 47 5.97 19.58 -20.18
C THR A 47 6.48 20.95 -20.61
N THR A 48 7.79 21.24 -20.48
CA THR A 48 8.41 22.50 -20.97
C THR A 48 8.25 22.79 -22.47
N THR A 49 7.60 21.94 -23.26
CA THR A 49 7.45 22.09 -24.72
C THR A 49 6.12 22.63 -25.25
N ASP A 50 4.97 22.60 -24.55
CA ASP A 50 3.71 23.07 -25.15
C ASP A 50 2.71 23.69 -24.14
N GLY A 51 2.45 24.99 -24.28
CA GLY A 51 1.56 25.75 -23.41
C GLY A 51 0.09 25.75 -23.85
N THR A 52 -0.80 25.09 -23.10
CA THR A 52 -2.26 25.28 -23.16
C THR A 52 -2.91 25.19 -21.77
N ASN A 53 -3.18 26.33 -21.14
CA ASN A 53 -3.12 26.48 -19.68
C ASN A 53 -4.32 26.02 -18.81
N ASN A 54 -5.24 25.15 -19.26
CA ASN A 54 -6.38 24.74 -18.38
C ASN A 54 -6.90 23.31 -18.56
N ALA A 55 -7.01 22.80 -19.78
CA ALA A 55 -7.31 21.37 -19.98
C ALA A 55 -6.08 20.50 -19.65
N VAL A 56 -4.89 21.04 -19.92
CA VAL A 56 -3.61 20.40 -19.62
C VAL A 56 -3.42 20.21 -18.13
N ALA A 57 -3.73 21.20 -17.28
CA ALA A 57 -3.56 21.07 -15.83
C ALA A 57 -4.32 19.88 -15.22
N LYS A 58 -5.55 19.59 -15.70
CA LYS A 58 -6.32 18.42 -15.24
C LYS A 58 -5.74 17.09 -15.73
N ILE A 59 -5.21 17.07 -16.95
CA ILE A 59 -4.57 15.87 -17.52
C ILE A 59 -3.23 15.62 -16.83
N GLU A 60 -2.47 16.67 -16.54
CA GLU A 60 -1.22 16.61 -15.78
C GLU A 60 -1.42 16.07 -14.36
N ASP A 61 -2.51 16.46 -13.67
CA ASP A 61 -2.85 15.94 -12.35
C ASP A 61 -3.18 14.43 -12.37
N GLU A 62 -3.90 13.97 -13.40
CA GLU A 62 -4.24 12.55 -13.57
C GLU A 62 -3.00 11.71 -13.91
N GLU A 63 -2.13 12.22 -14.79
CA GLU A 63 -0.86 11.59 -15.14
C GLU A 63 0.12 11.56 -13.96
N LEU A 64 0.16 12.62 -13.15
CA LEU A 64 0.89 12.67 -11.88
C LEU A 64 0.42 11.57 -10.92
N GLN A 65 -0.89 11.43 -10.76
CA GLN A 65 -1.48 10.44 -9.87
C GLN A 65 -1.13 9.02 -10.32
N GLU A 66 -1.29 8.72 -11.62
CA GLU A 66 -0.97 7.41 -12.19
C GLU A 66 0.52 7.06 -12.07
N ALA A 67 1.41 8.01 -12.37
CA ALA A 67 2.84 7.82 -12.23
C ALA A 67 3.27 7.58 -10.76
N THR A 68 2.61 8.28 -9.83
CA THR A 68 2.90 8.16 -8.39
C THR A 68 2.42 6.82 -7.85
N PHE A 69 1.21 6.41 -8.27
CA PHE A 69 0.66 5.08 -8.02
C PHE A 69 1.65 4.00 -8.47
N TYR A 70 2.10 4.04 -9.72
CA TYR A 70 3.01 3.04 -10.28
C TYR A 70 4.32 2.94 -9.48
N ARG A 71 4.92 4.07 -9.06
CA ARG A 71 6.17 4.05 -8.28
C ARG A 71 6.01 3.45 -6.90
N LEU A 72 4.99 3.89 -6.16
CA LEU A 72 4.75 3.40 -4.81
C LEU A 72 4.36 1.91 -4.81
N GLU A 73 3.50 1.52 -5.75
CA GLU A 73 3.08 0.14 -5.91
C GLU A 73 4.26 -0.77 -6.31
N MET A 74 5.05 -0.40 -7.32
CA MET A 74 6.20 -1.21 -7.74
C MET A 74 7.28 -1.32 -6.67
N LEU A 75 7.51 -0.26 -5.89
CA LEU A 75 8.43 -0.32 -4.75
C LEU A 75 7.92 -1.31 -3.71
N GLY A 76 6.64 -1.22 -3.35
CA GLY A 76 5.98 -2.17 -2.47
C GLY A 76 6.14 -3.60 -2.98
N TYR A 77 5.87 -3.84 -4.26
CA TYR A 77 5.97 -5.15 -4.91
C TYR A 77 7.36 -5.78 -4.76
N ARG A 78 8.40 -5.00 -5.04
CA ARG A 78 9.78 -5.49 -4.89
C ARG A 78 10.13 -5.80 -3.44
N VAL A 79 9.67 -4.96 -2.50
CA VAL A 79 9.86 -5.24 -1.06
C VAL A 79 9.11 -6.50 -0.65
N GLY A 80 7.87 -6.68 -1.13
CA GLY A 80 7.02 -7.82 -0.82
C GLY A 80 7.62 -9.15 -1.26
N GLN A 81 8.17 -9.21 -2.47
CA GLN A 81 8.88 -10.40 -2.96
C GLN A 81 10.04 -10.82 -2.05
N GLY A 82 10.71 -9.85 -1.40
CA GLY A 82 11.79 -10.12 -0.45
C GLY A 82 11.32 -10.42 0.99
N LEU A 83 10.05 -10.18 1.32
CA LEU A 83 9.53 -10.23 2.69
C LEU A 83 8.64 -11.44 3.00
N ALA A 84 8.25 -12.22 1.99
CA ALA A 84 7.15 -13.17 2.04
C ALA A 84 7.21 -14.25 3.14
N GLU A 85 8.34 -14.41 3.81
CA GLU A 85 8.49 -15.43 4.85
C GLU A 85 7.80 -15.13 6.19
N ARG A 86 7.31 -13.90 6.50
CA ARG A 86 7.14 -13.53 7.94
C ARG A 86 5.96 -12.65 8.38
N LYS A 87 4.80 -12.61 7.70
CA LYS A 87 3.67 -11.75 8.17
C LYS A 87 2.37 -12.51 8.43
N GLN A 88 1.93 -12.51 9.70
CA GLN A 88 0.60 -12.92 10.13
C GLN A 88 -0.41 -11.77 9.97
N VAL A 89 -1.64 -12.07 9.57
CA VAL A 89 -2.72 -11.09 9.33
C VAL A 89 -3.91 -11.37 10.26
N ASP A 90 -4.48 -10.31 10.85
CA ASP A 90 -5.47 -10.41 11.94
C ASP A 90 -6.84 -10.97 11.50
N ASN A 91 -7.25 -10.77 10.24
CA ASN A 91 -8.48 -11.34 9.71
C ASN A 91 -8.41 -11.55 8.19
N LEU A 92 -8.39 -12.81 7.76
CA LEU A 92 -8.41 -13.21 6.36
C LEU A 92 -9.77 -13.83 6.04
N LYS A 93 -10.62 -13.10 5.29
CA LYS A 93 -11.82 -13.69 4.69
C LYS A 93 -11.48 -14.21 3.29
N THR A 94 -11.78 -15.49 3.05
CA THR A 94 -11.58 -16.15 1.76
C THR A 94 -12.93 -16.56 1.17
N ASN A 95 -13.07 -16.51 -0.15
CA ASN A 95 -14.22 -17.10 -0.83
C ASN A 95 -13.91 -18.45 -1.49
N HIS A 96 -12.78 -19.10 -1.13
CA HIS A 96 -12.27 -20.35 -1.73
C HIS A 96 -12.23 -20.39 -3.27
N ARG A 97 -12.42 -19.24 -3.94
CA ARG A 97 -12.50 -19.05 -5.39
C ARG A 97 -11.55 -17.95 -5.84
N GLY A 98 -10.48 -17.71 -5.06
CA GLY A 98 -9.42 -16.77 -5.40
C GLY A 98 -9.71 -15.30 -5.09
N VAL A 99 -10.69 -14.97 -4.25
CA VAL A 99 -10.90 -13.60 -3.75
C VAL A 99 -10.73 -13.57 -2.24
N TYR A 100 -9.95 -12.59 -1.78
CA TYR A 100 -9.65 -12.34 -0.38
C TYR A 100 -9.91 -10.88 -0.05
N VAL A 101 -10.40 -10.62 1.15
CA VAL A 101 -10.57 -9.26 1.66
C VAL A 101 -9.86 -9.16 2.99
N LEU A 102 -8.89 -8.25 3.07
CA LEU A 102 -8.19 -7.87 4.29
C LEU A 102 -8.75 -6.52 4.73
N SER A 103 -9.20 -6.41 5.97
CA SER A 103 -9.67 -5.14 6.51
C SER A 103 -8.91 -4.86 7.80
N ASP A 104 -8.31 -3.68 7.87
CA ASP A 104 -7.66 -3.16 9.05
C ASP A 104 -8.44 -1.92 9.52
N ASN A 105 -9.09 -2.03 10.68
CA ASN A 105 -9.90 -0.96 11.25
C ASN A 105 -9.06 0.16 11.88
N ALA A 106 -7.76 -0.08 12.08
CA ALA A 106 -6.84 0.84 12.73
C ALA A 106 -5.52 0.89 11.97
N PHE A 107 -5.60 1.14 10.66
CA PHE A 107 -4.44 1.19 9.79
C PHE A 107 -3.54 2.36 10.20
N ARG A 108 -2.44 2.01 10.89
CA ARG A 108 -1.55 2.96 11.56
C ARG A 108 -1.04 4.10 10.67
N PRO A 109 -0.65 3.86 9.40
CA PRO A 109 -0.23 4.93 8.51
C PRO A 109 -1.25 6.06 8.34
N LEU A 110 -2.55 5.77 8.54
CA LEU A 110 -3.63 6.75 8.44
C LEU A 110 -4.03 7.36 9.79
N THR A 111 -3.54 6.80 10.91
CA THR A 111 -3.95 7.21 12.28
C THR A 111 -3.48 8.61 12.65
N ARG A 112 -2.42 9.11 12.02
CA ARG A 112 -1.89 10.46 12.28
C ARG A 112 -2.38 11.52 11.29
N MET A 113 -3.22 11.16 10.31
CA MET A 113 -3.79 12.15 9.42
C MET A 113 -4.89 12.93 10.13
N SER A 114 -4.58 14.19 10.45
CA SER A 114 -5.55 15.17 10.94
C SER A 114 -5.71 16.23 9.87
N MET A 115 -6.85 16.25 9.19
CA MET A 115 -7.22 17.33 8.25
C MET A 115 -8.53 17.97 8.66
N ALA A 116 -8.69 19.26 8.37
CA ALA A 116 -9.89 20.03 8.72
C ALA A 116 -11.14 19.56 7.95
N VAL A 117 -10.95 18.98 6.75
CA VAL A 117 -12.01 18.48 5.88
C VAL A 117 -11.83 16.98 5.66
N ARG A 118 -12.87 16.19 5.99
CA ARG A 118 -12.81 14.72 5.96
C ARG A 118 -12.63 14.14 4.56
N SER A 119 -13.23 14.75 3.53
CA SER A 119 -13.08 14.31 2.14
C SER A 119 -11.67 14.51 1.60
N GLU A 120 -11.01 15.61 1.95
CA GLU A 120 -9.62 15.86 1.61
C GLU A 120 -8.67 14.88 2.32
N ALA A 121 -9.00 14.53 3.57
CA ALA A 121 -8.26 13.52 4.33
C ALA A 121 -8.27 12.16 3.63
N VAL A 122 -9.43 11.73 3.12
CA VAL A 122 -9.59 10.46 2.40
C VAL A 122 -8.86 10.47 1.05
N ALA A 123 -8.91 11.58 0.30
CA ALA A 123 -8.19 11.70 -0.96
C ALA A 123 -6.67 11.58 -0.77
N ARG A 124 -6.12 12.21 0.29
CA ARG A 124 -4.69 12.06 0.61
C ARG A 124 -4.33 10.69 1.19
N ALA A 125 -5.26 10.06 1.91
CA ALA A 125 -5.10 8.72 2.47
C ALA A 125 -4.73 7.68 1.41
N GLU A 126 -5.28 7.85 0.21
CA GLU A 126 -5.20 6.87 -0.86
C GLU A 126 -3.75 6.57 -1.26
N ALA A 127 -2.91 7.60 -1.34
CA ALA A 127 -1.49 7.45 -1.68
C ALA A 127 -0.72 6.59 -0.67
N PHE A 128 -1.13 6.59 0.60
CA PHE A 128 -0.54 5.76 1.66
C PHE A 128 -0.90 4.27 1.52
N LEU A 129 -1.90 3.93 0.70
CA LEU A 129 -2.33 2.55 0.45
C LEU A 129 -1.60 1.90 -0.73
N TRP A 130 -1.04 2.68 -1.66
CA TRP A 130 -0.41 2.17 -2.88
C TRP A 130 0.84 1.33 -2.60
N PHE A 131 1.71 1.78 -1.68
CA PHE A 131 2.86 0.98 -1.26
C PHE A 131 2.45 -0.35 -0.59
N PRO A 132 1.53 -0.36 0.42
CA PRO A 132 0.98 -1.60 0.96
C PRO A 132 0.33 -2.53 -0.08
N CYS A 133 -0.38 -2.00 -1.10
CA CYS A 133 -0.92 -2.81 -2.20
C CYS A 133 0.18 -3.57 -2.93
N GLY A 134 1.23 -2.85 -3.32
CA GLY A 134 2.41 -3.42 -3.93
C GLY A 134 3.03 -4.49 -3.04
N LEU A 135 3.23 -4.18 -1.76
CA LEU A 135 3.80 -5.11 -0.78
C LEU A 135 3.05 -6.44 -0.74
N ILE A 136 1.72 -6.40 -0.70
CA ILE A 136 0.89 -7.61 -0.69
C ILE A 136 1.05 -8.38 -2.02
N ARG A 137 0.98 -7.70 -3.17
CA ARG A 137 1.18 -8.33 -4.49
C ARG A 137 2.55 -8.99 -4.62
N GLY A 138 3.60 -8.31 -4.15
CA GLY A 138 4.96 -8.81 -4.15
C GLY A 138 5.09 -10.11 -3.36
N CYS A 139 4.55 -10.14 -2.13
CA CYS A 139 4.54 -11.34 -1.31
C CYS A 139 3.82 -12.52 -1.98
N LEU A 140 2.67 -12.26 -2.60
CA LEU A 140 1.90 -13.30 -3.30
C LEU A 140 2.66 -13.81 -4.54
N ALA A 141 3.28 -12.91 -5.30
CA ALA A 141 4.06 -13.27 -6.47
C ALA A 141 5.27 -14.16 -6.15
N SER A 142 5.96 -13.93 -5.01
CA SER A 142 7.03 -14.84 -4.55
C SER A 142 6.55 -16.24 -4.18
N LEU A 143 5.25 -16.41 -3.88
CA LEU A 143 4.62 -17.70 -3.66
C LEU A 143 4.09 -18.32 -4.97
N GLY A 144 4.34 -17.70 -6.13
CA GLY A 144 3.80 -18.12 -7.41
C GLY A 144 2.31 -17.81 -7.60
N ILE A 145 1.74 -16.94 -6.77
CA ILE A 145 0.34 -16.50 -6.86
C ILE A 145 0.31 -15.16 -7.59
N ASP A 146 -0.09 -15.18 -8.85
CA ASP A 146 -0.42 -13.94 -9.56
C ASP A 146 -1.72 -13.37 -9.01
N ALA A 147 -1.70 -12.12 -8.57
CA ALA A 147 -2.83 -11.46 -7.94
C ALA A 147 -2.86 -9.95 -8.20
N THR A 148 -4.08 -9.43 -8.23
CA THR A 148 -4.36 -7.99 -8.21
C THR A 148 -4.80 -7.60 -6.80
N VAL A 149 -4.39 -6.41 -6.35
CA VAL A 149 -4.75 -5.85 -5.04
C VAL A 149 -5.29 -4.44 -5.27
N GLN A 150 -6.50 -4.20 -4.82
CA GLN A 150 -7.14 -2.89 -4.81
C GLN A 150 -7.35 -2.48 -3.35
N ALA A 151 -6.95 -1.26 -2.99
CA ALA A 151 -7.18 -0.74 -1.66
C ALA A 151 -8.13 0.45 -1.69
N GLU A 152 -8.91 0.57 -0.63
CA GLU A 152 -9.84 1.67 -0.41
C GLU A 152 -9.88 2.05 1.06
N THR A 153 -10.21 3.30 1.31
CA THR A 153 -10.44 3.84 2.65
C THR A 153 -11.70 4.69 2.64
N SER A 154 -12.70 4.28 3.43
CA SER A 154 -13.97 4.99 3.58
C SER A 154 -14.07 5.73 4.91
N GLU A 155 -13.49 5.15 5.97
CA GLU A 155 -13.44 5.74 7.31
C GLU A 155 -12.02 5.67 7.86
N LEU A 156 -11.41 6.84 8.09
CA LEU A 156 -10.11 6.91 8.75
C LEU A 156 -10.23 6.51 10.23
N PRO A 157 -9.28 5.74 10.78
CA PRO A 157 -8.01 5.30 10.18
C PRO A 157 -8.08 3.92 9.50
N GLY A 158 -9.25 3.43 9.11
CA GLY A 158 -9.42 2.11 8.50
C GLY A 158 -8.98 2.04 7.04
N ALA A 159 -8.56 0.85 6.61
CA ALA A 159 -8.23 0.54 5.23
C ALA A 159 -8.70 -0.89 4.87
N THR A 160 -9.17 -1.06 3.64
CA THR A 160 -9.57 -2.37 3.12
C THR A 160 -8.80 -2.70 1.86
N PHE A 161 -8.26 -3.92 1.78
CA PHE A 161 -7.53 -4.45 0.63
C PHE A 161 -8.33 -5.63 0.05
N GLN A 162 -8.77 -5.47 -1.19
CA GLN A 162 -9.41 -6.50 -1.98
C GLN A 162 -8.36 -7.18 -2.87
N ILE A 163 -8.19 -8.48 -2.69
CA ILE A 163 -7.17 -9.27 -3.39
C ILE A 163 -7.89 -10.26 -4.29
N LYS A 164 -7.52 -10.31 -5.58
CA LYS A 164 -8.03 -11.28 -6.54
C LYS A 164 -6.86 -12.05 -7.13
N SER A 165 -6.78 -13.35 -6.86
CA SER A 165 -5.77 -14.24 -7.45
C SER A 165 -6.21 -14.73 -8.82
N ASN A 166 -5.31 -14.70 -9.79
CA ASN A 166 -5.51 -15.17 -11.16
C ASN A 166 -5.33 -16.70 -11.31
N GLN A 167 -5.20 -17.46 -10.21
CA GLN A 167 -4.99 -18.90 -10.29
C GLN A 167 -6.17 -19.58 -11.01
N ALA A 168 -5.87 -20.15 -12.18
CA ALA A 168 -6.70 -21.16 -12.80
C ALA A 168 -6.81 -22.36 -11.86
N LYS A 169 -8.03 -22.89 -11.70
CA LYS A 169 -8.26 -24.20 -11.04
C LYS A 169 -7.23 -25.21 -11.57
N THR A 170 -6.34 -25.67 -10.70
CA THR A 170 -5.61 -26.92 -10.93
C THR A 170 -6.47 -28.08 -10.44
#